data_AF-A0A2Y9E0H8-F1
#
_entry.id   AF-A0A2Y9E0H8-F1
#
_cell.length_a   1.000
_cell.length_b   1.000
_cell.length_c   1.000
_cell.angle_alpha   90.00
_cell.angle_beta   90.00
_cell.angle_gamma   90.00
#
_symmetry.space_group_name_H-M   'P 1'
#
loop_
_entity.id
_entity.type
_entity.pdbx_description
1 polymer ?
#
loop_
_entity_poly.entity_id
_entity_poly.type
_entity_poly.pdbx_seq_one_letter_code
_entity_poly.pdbx_strand_id
1 'polypeptide(L)'
;MLQRRRDSAPAGVPGRRKKAAETDSPGAQEGDAQGVYQLATLLMELDTEDEASRLLAADALYRLGRLDDAHKALLMALSRRPQATPVLARLALLQLRRGFFYNANQLVKKVVESGDTACLQPTLDVFHEEDRQLLWGHCHARALAILRARPGGDGGAQAREAISYLSLAIFAAGGQASDSLLARARCYGFLGQKKTAMFDFNAALRAEPGNVQALCGRALVYLALGQQKEAVDDIISALKLDPGTVVPEIRSLKPEAQVFITQGLYTHCRALLSQPLDTGALLSDEDTQGLLATAEALVKLDAQQPGWHILLTDVLMAVGSYEEAGAHLQKTLGSAPLSEEAQARLGLLHIKKGDAPAAMQDLQGLVEKDPGDLSFLLHLLEASERQSLAQAAAQKAGTLLDAGFPEQALGFCSLAVLASGDSDQHLRTRAACLAELQEFGRALRDLDCVLQKGAGDSDPSTQAEDFCSQGRLLLSLGDEAGAAGAFTRALELAPTLALSSLRERPGRAPTAQVLQHHGQRCLEAQRHAEAWTAAESGLLVDPEHSGLKRLKARIRREASSGCRLH
;
A
#
# COMPACT_ATOMS: atom_id res chain seq x y z
N MET A 1 -54.16 24.53 4.45
CA MET A 1 -54.64 25.92 4.62
C MET A 1 -54.48 26.33 6.08
N LEU A 2 -53.87 27.50 6.30
CA LEU A 2 -53.98 28.45 7.44
C LEU A 2 -53.57 27.91 8.84
N GLN A 3 -52.39 28.27 9.39
CA GLN A 3 -52.04 29.52 10.14
C GLN A 3 -52.99 29.75 11.34
N ARG A 4 -52.61 30.10 12.57
CA ARG A 4 -51.50 30.82 13.27
C ARG A 4 -51.78 30.55 14.79
N ARG A 5 -50.94 30.73 15.82
CA ARG A 5 -49.98 31.79 16.15
C ARG A 5 -49.17 31.37 17.40
N ARG A 6 -47.94 31.87 17.48
CA ARG A 6 -47.01 31.85 18.63
C ARG A 6 -47.43 32.88 19.70
N ASP A 7 -46.97 32.67 20.94
CA ASP A 7 -46.34 33.63 21.90
C ASP A 7 -46.03 32.83 23.21
N SER A 8 -44.79 32.48 23.60
CA SER A 8 -43.63 33.24 24.14
C SER A 8 -43.50 33.09 25.68
N ALA A 9 -42.48 32.35 26.17
CA ALA A 9 -41.76 32.52 27.45
C ALA A 9 -40.54 31.55 27.50
N PRO A 10 -39.51 31.74 28.35
CA PRO A 10 -38.20 32.26 27.94
C PRO A 10 -37.06 31.23 27.99
N ALA A 11 -35.90 31.68 27.51
CA ALA A 11 -34.63 30.96 27.40
C ALA A 11 -34.24 30.19 28.68
N GLY A 12 -34.21 28.86 28.57
CA GLY A 12 -33.60 27.96 29.55
C GLY A 12 -32.08 27.98 29.40
N VAL A 13 -31.43 28.58 30.40
CA VAL A 13 -29.98 28.53 30.65
C VAL A 13 -29.47 27.08 30.53
N PRO A 14 -28.32 26.81 29.86
CA PRO A 14 -27.75 25.48 29.86
C PRO A 14 -27.36 25.13 31.31
N GLY A 15 -28.02 24.10 31.85
CA GLY A 15 -27.72 23.57 33.17
C GLY A 15 -26.25 23.21 33.26
N ARG A 16 -25.47 24.09 33.91
CA ARG A 16 -24.16 23.77 34.44
C ARG A 16 -24.31 22.49 35.27
N ARG A 17 -23.86 21.35 34.74
CA ARG A 17 -23.40 20.24 35.58
C ARG A 17 -22.29 20.83 36.44
N LYS A 18 -22.64 21.28 37.65
CA LYS A 18 -21.66 21.57 38.68
C LYS A 18 -20.89 20.27 38.87
N LYS A 19 -19.63 20.27 38.45
CA LYS A 19 -18.60 19.45 39.07
C LYS A 19 -18.68 19.76 40.57
N ALA A 20 -19.35 18.90 41.32
CA ALA A 20 -19.09 18.75 42.74
C ALA A 20 -17.70 18.10 42.81
N ALA A 21 -16.67 18.95 42.69
CA ALA A 21 -15.38 18.65 43.29
C ALA A 21 -15.58 18.93 44.79
N GLU A 22 -16.26 18.02 45.47
CA GLU A 22 -16.31 18.01 46.91
C GLU A 22 -15.02 17.37 47.39
N THR A 23 -14.19 18.21 48.00
CA THR A 23 -13.11 17.82 48.88
C THR A 23 -13.71 17.09 50.09
N ASP A 24 -14.01 15.81 49.93
CA ASP A 24 -14.35 14.95 51.06
C ASP A 24 -13.08 14.76 51.91
N SER A 25 -13.03 15.45 53.04
CA SER A 25 -11.98 15.19 54.03
C SER A 25 -12.09 13.74 54.52
N PRO A 26 -10.96 13.03 54.79
CA PRO A 26 -10.97 11.65 55.27
C PRO A 26 -11.89 11.43 56.49
N GLY A 27 -11.95 12.43 57.39
CA GLY A 27 -12.80 12.40 58.58
C GLY A 27 -14.31 12.49 58.29
N ALA A 28 -14.73 13.02 57.14
CA ALA A 28 -16.14 13.02 56.73
C ALA A 28 -16.56 11.63 56.24
N GLN A 29 -15.71 10.97 55.45
CA GLN A 29 -15.94 9.59 54.97
C GLN A 29 -15.91 8.56 56.11
N GLU A 30 -15.06 8.76 57.12
CA GLU A 30 -15.06 7.94 58.35
C GLU A 30 -16.33 8.15 59.18
N GLY A 31 -16.81 9.39 59.30
CA GLY A 31 -18.07 9.71 59.98
C GLY A 31 -19.28 9.06 59.31
N ASP A 32 -19.34 9.12 57.98
CA ASP A 32 -20.39 8.48 57.19
C ASP A 32 -20.33 6.94 57.29
N ALA A 33 -19.13 6.34 57.21
CA ALA A 33 -18.96 4.90 57.37
C ALA A 33 -19.38 4.41 58.77
N GLN A 34 -19.07 5.17 59.82
CA GLN A 34 -19.48 4.85 61.18
C GLN A 34 -21.01 4.90 61.34
N GLY A 35 -21.67 5.90 60.75
CA GLY A 35 -23.13 5.99 60.72
C GLY A 35 -23.79 4.83 59.97
N VAL A 36 -23.25 4.47 58.80
CA VAL A 36 -23.70 3.31 58.02
C VAL A 36 -23.54 2.02 58.81
N TYR A 37 -22.42 1.84 59.52
CA TYR A 37 -22.20 0.67 60.36
C TYR A 37 -23.24 0.55 61.48
N GLN A 38 -23.52 1.64 62.20
CA GLN A 38 -24.52 1.66 63.28
C GLN A 38 -25.92 1.33 62.77
N LEU A 39 -26.32 1.92 61.65
CA LEU A 39 -27.62 1.64 61.03
C LEU A 39 -27.71 0.17 60.58
N ALA A 40 -26.67 -0.34 59.92
CA ALA A 40 -26.62 -1.72 59.47
C ALA A 40 -26.69 -2.71 60.65
N THR A 41 -26.04 -2.40 61.79
CA THR A 41 -26.15 -3.24 62.99
C THR A 41 -27.56 -3.26 63.57
N LEU A 42 -28.25 -2.11 63.61
CA LEU A 42 -29.64 -2.05 64.09
C LEU A 42 -30.58 -2.86 63.16
N LEU A 43 -30.39 -2.76 61.85
CA LEU A 43 -31.17 -3.54 60.89
C LEU A 43 -30.93 -5.05 61.06
N MET A 44 -29.70 -5.46 61.35
CA MET A 44 -29.38 -6.86 61.66
C MET A 44 -29.99 -7.36 62.98
N GLU A 45 -30.21 -6.48 63.96
CA GLU A 45 -30.92 -6.83 65.20
C GLU A 45 -32.43 -7.00 64.96
N LEU A 46 -32.99 -6.21 64.04
CA LEU A 46 -34.40 -6.27 63.65
C LEU A 46 -34.72 -7.47 62.75
N ASP A 47 -33.83 -7.77 61.81
CA ASP A 47 -33.90 -8.94 60.95
C ASP A 47 -32.54 -9.64 60.90
N THR A 48 -32.42 -10.70 61.69
CA THR A 48 -31.18 -11.48 61.75
C THR A 48 -30.89 -12.21 60.46
N GLU A 49 -31.84 -12.33 59.53
CA GLU A 49 -31.70 -12.97 58.22
C GLU A 49 -31.33 -12.01 57.09
N ASP A 50 -31.39 -10.69 57.30
CA ASP A 50 -31.09 -9.70 56.25
C ASP A 50 -29.62 -9.72 55.80
N GLU A 51 -29.41 -10.13 54.56
CA GLU A 51 -28.09 -10.19 53.90
C GLU A 51 -27.56 -8.83 53.50
N ALA A 52 -28.43 -7.91 53.08
CA ALA A 52 -28.01 -6.60 52.63
C ALA A 52 -27.39 -5.81 53.79
N SER A 53 -28.04 -5.81 54.96
CA SER A 53 -27.51 -5.16 56.15
C SER A 53 -26.20 -5.77 56.63
N ARG A 54 -26.02 -7.09 56.53
CA ARG A 54 -24.73 -7.73 56.87
C ARG A 54 -23.60 -7.33 55.94
N LEU A 55 -23.87 -7.26 54.64
CA LEU A 55 -22.88 -6.82 53.65
C LEU A 55 -22.53 -5.34 53.87
N LEU A 56 -23.52 -4.47 54.12
CA LEU A 56 -23.31 -3.07 54.44
C LEU A 56 -22.48 -2.88 55.72
N ALA A 57 -22.74 -3.67 56.76
CA ALA A 57 -21.93 -3.64 57.98
C ALA A 57 -20.47 -4.04 57.71
N ALA A 58 -20.24 -5.07 56.90
CA ALA A 58 -18.89 -5.50 56.52
C ALA A 58 -18.16 -4.45 55.68
N ASP A 59 -18.86 -3.83 54.72
CA ASP A 59 -18.34 -2.77 53.85
C ASP A 59 -17.96 -1.53 54.68
N ALA A 60 -18.78 -1.17 55.66
CA ALA A 60 -18.51 -0.07 56.59
C ALA A 60 -17.30 -0.37 57.50
N LEU A 61 -17.20 -1.60 58.05
CA LEU A 61 -16.04 -2.03 58.83
C LEU A 61 -14.74 -1.98 58.02
N TYR A 62 -14.79 -2.35 56.74
CA TYR A 62 -13.66 -2.21 55.84
C TYR A 62 -13.25 -0.73 55.67
N ARG A 63 -14.21 0.17 55.43
CA ARG A 63 -13.96 1.62 55.29
C ARG A 63 -13.37 2.25 56.56
N LEU A 64 -13.72 1.72 57.73
CA LEU A 64 -13.16 2.11 59.02
C LEU A 64 -11.78 1.48 59.33
N GLY A 65 -11.20 0.72 58.39
CA GLY A 65 -9.91 0.04 58.57
C GLY A 65 -9.95 -1.20 59.49
N ARG A 66 -11.13 -1.60 59.96
CA ARG A 66 -11.33 -2.76 60.86
C ARG A 66 -11.40 -4.07 60.06
N LEU A 67 -10.29 -4.42 59.40
CA LEU A 67 -10.23 -5.53 58.43
C LEU A 67 -10.57 -6.90 59.05
N ASP A 68 -10.15 -7.17 60.29
CA ASP A 68 -10.44 -8.46 60.94
C ASP A 68 -11.92 -8.63 61.29
N ASP A 69 -12.58 -7.53 61.66
CA ASP A 69 -14.01 -7.55 61.98
C ASP A 69 -14.85 -7.65 60.72
N ALA A 70 -14.47 -6.93 59.66
CA ALA A 70 -15.06 -7.10 58.33
C ALA A 70 -14.92 -8.55 57.83
N HIS A 71 -13.75 -9.16 58.06
CA HIS A 71 -13.49 -10.54 57.66
C HIS A 71 -14.40 -11.53 58.41
N LYS A 72 -14.53 -11.39 59.74
CA LYS A 72 -15.43 -12.22 60.55
C LYS A 72 -16.88 -12.07 60.11
N ALA A 73 -17.33 -10.83 59.88
CA ALA A 73 -18.69 -10.54 59.41
C ALA A 73 -18.99 -11.26 58.09
N LEU A 74 -18.06 -11.22 57.14
CA LEU A 74 -18.20 -11.90 55.85
C LEU A 74 -18.12 -13.43 55.95
N LEU A 75 -17.30 -13.99 56.86
CA LEU A 75 -17.30 -15.44 57.10
C LEU A 75 -18.64 -15.94 57.67
N MET A 76 -19.26 -15.16 58.57
CA MET A 76 -20.60 -15.48 59.07
C MET A 76 -21.67 -15.39 57.96
N ALA A 77 -21.55 -14.42 57.05
CA ALA A 77 -22.42 -14.35 55.88
C ALA A 77 -22.22 -15.57 54.97
N LEU A 78 -20.97 -15.97 54.73
CA LEU A 78 -20.63 -17.14 53.90
C LEU A 78 -21.13 -18.46 54.50
N SER A 79 -21.12 -18.62 55.83
CA SER A 79 -21.64 -19.85 56.47
C SER A 79 -23.14 -20.04 56.26
N ARG A 80 -23.89 -18.94 56.07
CA ARG A 80 -25.34 -19.00 55.79
C ARG A 80 -25.61 -19.29 54.31
N ARG A 81 -24.78 -18.75 53.41
CA ARG A 81 -24.87 -18.95 51.95
C ARG A 81 -23.49 -19.23 51.34
N PRO A 82 -23.07 -20.50 51.24
CA PRO A 82 -21.72 -20.88 50.81
C PRO A 82 -21.32 -20.48 49.39
N GLN A 83 -22.30 -20.12 48.54
CA GLN A 83 -22.12 -19.76 47.14
C GLN A 83 -22.50 -18.31 46.82
N ALA A 84 -22.66 -17.45 47.83
CA ALA A 84 -23.00 -16.04 47.62
C ALA A 84 -21.81 -15.28 46.99
N THR A 85 -21.88 -15.03 45.68
CA THR A 85 -20.85 -14.30 44.91
C THR A 85 -20.50 -12.92 45.50
N PRO A 86 -21.46 -12.09 45.97
CA PRO A 86 -21.14 -10.81 46.60
C PRO A 86 -20.27 -10.94 47.86
N VAL A 87 -20.47 -12.01 48.65
CA VAL A 87 -19.68 -12.30 49.86
C VAL A 87 -18.29 -12.81 49.47
N LEU A 88 -18.23 -13.72 48.49
CA LEU A 88 -16.96 -14.29 48.00
C LEU A 88 -16.04 -13.23 47.40
N ALA A 89 -16.58 -12.30 46.61
CA ALA A 89 -15.81 -11.22 46.00
C ALA A 89 -15.21 -10.26 47.05
N ARG A 90 -16.01 -9.86 48.05
CA ARG A 90 -15.55 -9.05 49.19
C ARG A 90 -14.49 -9.75 50.01
N LEU A 91 -14.68 -11.04 50.30
CA LEU A 91 -13.69 -11.85 51.01
C LEU A 91 -12.39 -11.97 50.21
N ALA A 92 -12.47 -12.15 48.89
CA ALA A 92 -11.28 -12.24 48.04
C ALA A 92 -10.46 -10.94 48.09
N LEU A 93 -11.10 -9.79 47.91
CA LEU A 93 -10.46 -8.46 48.01
C LEU A 93 -9.84 -8.24 49.39
N LEU A 94 -10.58 -8.55 50.45
CA LEU A 94 -10.09 -8.39 51.82
C LEU A 94 -8.89 -9.30 52.13
N GLN A 95 -8.89 -10.54 51.61
CA GLN A 95 -7.76 -11.45 51.79
C GLN A 95 -6.53 -11.01 50.99
N LEU A 96 -6.70 -10.41 49.80
CA LEU A 96 -5.58 -9.81 49.06
C LEU A 96 -4.96 -8.66 49.85
N ARG A 97 -5.77 -7.74 50.38
CA ARG A 97 -5.30 -6.63 51.23
C ARG A 97 -4.54 -7.13 52.46
N ARG A 98 -4.98 -8.23 53.05
CA ARG A 98 -4.35 -8.87 54.22
C ARG A 98 -3.12 -9.72 53.86
N GLY A 99 -2.77 -9.88 52.57
CA GLY A 99 -1.61 -10.64 52.11
C GLY A 99 -1.80 -12.15 52.01
N PHE A 100 -3.03 -12.66 52.15
CA PHE A 100 -3.34 -14.11 52.10
C PHE A 100 -3.69 -14.57 50.68
N PHE A 101 -2.71 -14.53 49.76
CA PHE A 101 -2.91 -14.80 48.33
C PHE A 101 -3.47 -16.19 48.00
N TYR A 102 -3.09 -17.24 48.74
CA TYR A 102 -3.63 -18.59 48.53
C TYR A 102 -5.14 -18.65 48.79
N ASN A 103 -5.57 -18.09 49.93
CA ASN A 103 -6.99 -18.04 50.31
C ASN A 103 -7.78 -17.16 49.36
N ALA A 104 -7.24 -15.99 49.00
CA ALA A 104 -7.81 -15.13 47.99
C ALA A 104 -8.02 -15.87 46.66
N ASN A 105 -7.02 -16.64 46.19
CA ASN A 105 -7.11 -17.40 44.95
C ASN A 105 -8.24 -18.45 44.98
N GLN A 106 -8.43 -19.15 46.10
CA GLN A 106 -9.54 -20.11 46.24
C GLN A 106 -10.90 -19.42 46.19
N LEU A 107 -11.01 -18.21 46.75
CA LEU A 107 -12.24 -17.41 46.72
C LEU A 107 -12.52 -16.87 45.31
N VAL A 108 -11.50 -16.30 44.65
CA VAL A 108 -11.60 -15.82 43.26
C VAL A 108 -12.03 -16.96 42.33
N LYS A 109 -11.49 -18.17 42.51
CA LYS A 109 -11.89 -19.34 41.73
C LYS A 109 -13.40 -19.62 41.86
N LYS A 110 -13.95 -19.56 43.07
CA LYS A 110 -15.40 -19.73 43.30
C LYS A 110 -16.23 -18.59 42.69
N VAL A 111 -15.75 -17.35 42.76
CA VAL A 111 -16.39 -16.20 42.10
C VAL A 111 -16.46 -16.43 40.59
N VAL A 112 -15.35 -16.84 39.99
CA VAL A 112 -15.24 -17.16 38.57
C VAL A 112 -16.18 -18.31 38.17
N GLU A 113 -16.23 -19.39 38.96
CA GLU A 113 -17.11 -20.55 38.72
C GLU A 113 -18.60 -20.21 38.82
N SER A 114 -18.96 -19.20 39.63
CA SER A 114 -20.36 -18.77 39.78
C SER A 114 -20.93 -18.11 38.51
N GLY A 115 -20.08 -17.51 37.67
CA GLY A 115 -20.50 -16.77 36.48
C GLY A 115 -21.32 -15.49 36.73
N ASP A 116 -21.60 -15.15 38.00
CA ASP A 116 -22.39 -13.96 38.35
C ASP A 116 -21.52 -12.70 38.33
N THR A 117 -21.79 -11.84 37.34
CA THR A 117 -21.08 -10.56 37.15
C THR A 117 -21.85 -9.36 37.67
N ALA A 118 -23.14 -9.51 38.02
CA ALA A 118 -24.01 -8.40 38.39
C ALA A 118 -23.57 -7.74 39.71
N CYS A 119 -22.97 -8.53 40.60
CA CYS A 119 -22.50 -8.05 41.90
C CYS A 119 -21.09 -7.44 41.88
N LEU A 120 -20.34 -7.57 40.79
CA LEU A 120 -18.93 -7.14 40.76
C LEU A 120 -18.78 -5.63 40.84
N GLN A 121 -19.49 -4.87 40.01
CA GLN A 121 -19.37 -3.41 40.00
C GLN A 121 -19.74 -2.77 41.36
N PRO A 122 -20.93 -3.05 41.95
CA PRO A 122 -21.28 -2.50 43.25
C PRO A 122 -20.32 -2.93 44.37
N THR A 123 -19.73 -4.12 44.25
CA THR A 123 -18.72 -4.59 45.21
C THR A 123 -17.41 -3.81 45.05
N LEU A 124 -16.95 -3.59 43.83
CA LEU A 124 -15.68 -2.89 43.56
C LEU A 124 -15.75 -1.42 43.95
N ASP A 125 -16.91 -0.75 43.81
CA ASP A 125 -17.10 0.65 44.21
C ASP A 125 -16.88 0.89 45.72
N VAL A 126 -17.02 -0.17 46.54
CA VAL A 126 -16.76 -0.12 47.98
C VAL A 126 -15.27 -0.12 48.31
N PHE A 127 -14.40 -0.69 47.47
CA PHE A 127 -12.98 -0.86 47.80
C PHE A 127 -12.11 0.27 47.24
N HIS A 128 -11.04 0.59 47.95
CA HIS A 128 -10.04 1.55 47.49
C HIS A 128 -9.37 1.09 46.18
N GLU A 129 -8.87 2.06 45.42
CA GLU A 129 -8.16 1.80 44.16
C GLU A 129 -6.98 0.82 44.34
N GLU A 130 -6.23 0.94 45.43
CA GLU A 130 -5.09 0.04 45.75
C GLU A 130 -5.53 -1.43 45.86
N ASP A 131 -6.65 -1.70 46.55
CA ASP A 131 -7.17 -3.06 46.73
C ASP A 131 -7.73 -3.62 45.42
N ARG A 132 -8.34 -2.75 44.60
CA ARG A 132 -8.78 -3.10 43.24
C ARG A 132 -7.60 -3.44 42.34
N GLN A 133 -6.50 -2.70 42.43
CA GLN A 133 -5.27 -3.01 41.71
C GLN A 133 -4.65 -4.34 42.14
N LEU A 134 -4.71 -4.69 43.44
CA LEU A 134 -4.29 -6.02 43.91
C LEU A 134 -5.14 -7.14 43.27
N LEU A 135 -6.45 -6.95 43.18
CA LEU A 135 -7.33 -7.92 42.52
C LEU A 135 -7.05 -8.02 41.02
N TRP A 136 -6.88 -6.90 40.34
CA TRP A 136 -6.48 -6.86 38.93
C TRP A 136 -5.17 -7.64 38.72
N GLY A 137 -4.12 -7.30 39.47
CA GLY A 137 -2.80 -7.91 39.34
C GLY A 137 -2.83 -9.40 39.62
N HIS A 138 -3.54 -9.83 40.66
CA HIS A 138 -3.71 -11.25 40.99
C HIS A 138 -4.44 -12.02 39.88
N CYS A 139 -5.57 -11.49 39.40
CA CYS A 139 -6.37 -12.15 38.36
C CYS A 139 -5.63 -12.19 37.02
N HIS A 140 -4.98 -11.09 36.64
CA HIS A 140 -4.16 -11.02 35.42
C HIS A 140 -2.99 -12.01 35.47
N ALA A 141 -2.21 -12.00 36.55
CA ALA A 141 -1.09 -12.93 36.72
C ALA A 141 -1.56 -14.39 36.71
N ARG A 142 -2.70 -14.68 37.35
CA ARG A 142 -3.29 -16.03 37.36
C ARG A 142 -3.72 -16.46 35.96
N ALA A 143 -4.37 -15.59 35.20
CA ALA A 143 -4.76 -15.89 33.82
C ALA A 143 -3.53 -16.20 32.94
N LEU A 144 -2.48 -15.38 33.02
CA LEU A 144 -1.23 -15.65 32.29
C LEU A 144 -0.57 -16.97 32.72
N ALA A 145 -0.61 -17.30 34.02
CA ALA A 145 -0.09 -18.58 34.51
C ALA A 145 -0.88 -19.78 33.93
N ILE A 146 -2.20 -19.66 33.79
CA ILE A 146 -3.05 -20.68 33.14
C ILE A 146 -2.66 -20.83 31.66
N LEU A 147 -2.48 -19.72 30.94
CA LEU A 147 -2.12 -19.73 29.53
C LEU A 147 -0.71 -20.26 29.25
N ARG A 148 0.24 -20.08 30.19
CA ARG A 148 1.62 -20.58 30.08
C ARG A 148 1.78 -22.05 30.50
N ALA A 149 0.80 -22.63 31.19
CA ALA A 149 0.87 -24.02 31.64
C ALA A 149 0.93 -24.97 30.42
N ARG A 150 1.87 -25.93 30.43
CA ARG A 150 2.06 -26.86 29.29
C ARG A 150 0.75 -27.58 28.94
N PRO A 151 0.39 -27.71 27.65
CA PRO A 151 -0.86 -28.31 27.22
C PRO A 151 -0.79 -29.84 27.40
N GLY A 152 -1.19 -30.32 28.57
CA GLY A 152 -1.53 -31.72 28.81
C GLY A 152 -3.03 -32.03 28.61
N GLY A 153 -3.83 -31.05 28.18
CA GLY A 153 -5.30 -31.14 28.09
C GLY A 153 -5.93 -30.19 27.05
N ASP A 154 -7.25 -30.04 27.09
CA ASP A 154 -8.04 -29.18 26.18
C ASP A 154 -7.69 -27.69 26.35
N GLY A 155 -6.89 -27.14 25.44
CA GLY A 155 -6.53 -25.72 25.42
C GLY A 155 -7.75 -24.78 25.37
N GLY A 156 -8.90 -25.25 24.87
CA GLY A 156 -10.14 -24.49 24.88
C GLY A 156 -10.74 -24.33 26.27
N ALA A 157 -10.55 -25.30 27.17
CA ALA A 157 -10.94 -25.17 28.58
C ALA A 157 -10.05 -24.17 29.32
N GLN A 158 -8.73 -24.24 29.11
CA GLN A 158 -7.77 -23.30 29.69
C GLN A 158 -8.02 -21.86 29.22
N ALA A 159 -8.30 -21.66 27.92
CA ALA A 159 -8.66 -20.35 27.40
C ALA A 159 -9.95 -19.80 28.01
N ARG A 160 -10.99 -20.64 28.20
CA ARG A 160 -12.23 -20.23 28.88
C ARG A 160 -12.01 -19.86 30.34
N GLU A 161 -11.18 -20.61 31.06
CA GLU A 161 -10.78 -20.28 32.43
C GLU A 161 -9.98 -18.97 32.46
N ALA A 162 -9.01 -18.76 31.58
CA ALA A 162 -8.26 -17.51 31.51
C ALA A 162 -9.17 -16.30 31.24
N ILE A 163 -10.16 -16.44 30.34
CA ILE A 163 -11.12 -15.36 30.02
C ILE A 163 -11.89 -14.91 31.25
N SER A 164 -12.32 -15.80 32.14
CA SER A 164 -13.08 -15.42 33.33
C SER A 164 -12.22 -14.65 34.33
N TYR A 165 -10.97 -15.08 34.57
CA TYR A 165 -10.01 -14.31 35.38
C TYR A 165 -9.70 -12.95 34.75
N LEU A 166 -9.48 -12.88 33.43
CA LEU A 166 -9.22 -11.63 32.72
C LEU A 166 -10.41 -10.69 32.75
N SER A 167 -11.63 -11.22 32.69
CA SER A 167 -12.85 -10.42 32.80
C SER A 167 -12.94 -9.78 34.18
N LEU A 168 -12.69 -10.53 35.25
CA LEU A 168 -12.63 -9.98 36.60
C LEU A 168 -11.52 -8.93 36.76
N ALA A 169 -10.35 -9.16 36.15
CA ALA A 169 -9.27 -8.19 36.13
C ALA A 169 -9.69 -6.87 35.45
N ILE A 170 -10.36 -6.94 34.30
CA ILE A 170 -10.84 -5.77 33.56
C ILE A 170 -11.88 -5.00 34.37
N PHE A 171 -12.80 -5.69 35.06
CA PHE A 171 -13.75 -5.05 35.98
C PHE A 171 -13.02 -4.34 37.12
N ALA A 172 -12.04 -5.00 37.75
CA ALA A 172 -11.27 -4.42 38.86
C ALA A 172 -10.54 -3.13 38.47
N ALA A 173 -10.01 -3.07 37.24
CA ALA A 173 -9.34 -1.89 36.69
C ALA A 173 -10.29 -0.81 36.13
N GLY A 174 -11.61 -0.92 36.31
CA GLY A 174 -12.57 0.06 35.80
C GLY A 174 -12.66 0.13 34.27
N GLY A 175 -12.32 -0.96 33.58
CA GLY A 175 -12.40 -1.06 32.12
C GLY A 175 -11.17 -0.53 31.36
N GLN A 176 -10.16 0.01 32.04
CA GLN A 176 -8.92 0.50 31.45
C GLN A 176 -7.77 -0.46 31.80
N ALA A 177 -7.70 -1.60 31.11
CA ALA A 177 -6.64 -2.59 31.31
C ALA A 177 -6.19 -3.16 29.96
N SER A 178 -5.31 -2.42 29.26
CA SER A 178 -4.81 -2.79 27.92
C SER A 178 -4.28 -4.21 27.88
N ASP A 179 -3.37 -4.59 28.79
CA ASP A 179 -2.79 -5.93 28.85
C ASP A 179 -3.82 -7.05 29.08
N SER A 180 -4.81 -6.80 29.96
CA SER A 180 -5.86 -7.79 30.23
C SER A 180 -6.83 -7.92 29.06
N LEU A 181 -7.16 -6.81 28.39
CA LEU A 181 -7.98 -6.78 27.17
C LEU A 181 -7.27 -7.54 26.05
N LEU A 182 -5.98 -7.31 25.85
CA LEU A 182 -5.14 -8.01 24.88
C LEU A 182 -5.12 -9.53 25.11
N ALA A 183 -4.82 -9.95 26.33
CA ALA A 183 -4.79 -11.38 26.67
C ALA A 183 -6.16 -12.02 26.45
N ARG A 184 -7.25 -11.32 26.81
CA ARG A 184 -8.62 -11.85 26.66
C ARG A 184 -9.03 -11.93 25.19
N ALA A 185 -8.67 -10.92 24.39
CA ALA A 185 -8.90 -10.90 22.96
C ALA A 185 -8.20 -12.07 22.25
N ARG A 186 -6.94 -12.37 22.63
CA ARG A 186 -6.20 -13.54 22.12
C ARG A 186 -6.91 -14.85 22.46
N CYS A 187 -7.41 -15.00 23.69
CA CYS A 187 -8.20 -16.17 24.08
C CYS A 187 -9.49 -16.30 23.26
N TYR A 188 -10.22 -15.20 23.05
CA TYR A 188 -11.42 -15.22 22.20
C TYR A 188 -11.08 -15.57 20.75
N GLY A 189 -9.99 -15.04 20.19
CA GLY A 189 -9.49 -15.38 18.87
C GLY A 189 -9.17 -16.87 18.74
N PHE A 190 -8.46 -17.43 19.73
CA PHE A 190 -8.16 -18.86 19.81
C PHE A 190 -9.42 -19.74 19.85
N LEU A 191 -10.45 -19.31 20.58
CA LEU A 191 -11.76 -19.98 20.63
C LEU A 191 -12.65 -19.74 19.39
N GLY A 192 -12.16 -18.98 18.39
CA GLY A 192 -12.92 -18.64 17.19
C GLY A 192 -14.01 -17.58 17.39
N GLN A 193 -14.08 -16.95 18.57
CA GLN A 193 -15.03 -15.88 18.87
C GLN A 193 -14.52 -14.53 18.35
N LYS A 194 -14.49 -14.39 17.02
CA LYS A 194 -13.87 -13.25 16.32
C LYS A 194 -14.45 -11.89 16.70
N LYS A 195 -15.78 -11.81 16.86
CA LYS A 195 -16.47 -10.53 17.19
C LYS A 195 -16.13 -10.02 18.60
N THR A 196 -16.04 -10.90 19.59
CA THR A 196 -15.65 -10.52 20.96
C THR A 196 -14.17 -10.18 21.04
N ALA A 197 -13.31 -10.92 20.32
CA ALA A 197 -11.90 -10.57 20.18
C ALA A 197 -11.72 -9.15 19.58
N MET A 198 -12.44 -8.84 18.49
CA MET A 198 -12.44 -7.50 17.89
C MET A 198 -12.85 -6.40 18.87
N PHE A 199 -13.87 -6.65 19.69
CA PHE A 199 -14.32 -5.68 20.69
C PHE A 199 -13.20 -5.34 21.68
N ASP A 200 -12.53 -6.36 22.21
CA ASP A 200 -11.43 -6.18 23.17
C ASP A 200 -10.19 -5.54 22.54
N PHE A 201 -9.80 -5.95 21.33
CA PHE A 201 -8.69 -5.29 20.61
C PHE A 201 -8.99 -3.82 20.32
N ASN A 202 -10.21 -3.49 19.90
CA ASN A 202 -10.62 -2.10 19.70
C ASN A 202 -10.65 -1.32 21.01
N ALA A 203 -11.06 -1.94 22.12
CA ALA A 203 -11.02 -1.29 23.43
C ALA A 203 -9.56 -1.01 23.86
N ALA A 204 -8.66 -1.96 23.68
CA ALA A 204 -7.22 -1.77 23.95
C ALA A 204 -6.63 -0.64 23.09
N LEU A 205 -6.94 -0.59 21.79
CA LEU A 205 -6.46 0.46 20.88
C LEU A 205 -7.09 1.83 21.13
N ARG A 206 -8.28 1.92 21.73
CA ARG A 206 -8.84 3.21 22.18
C ARG A 206 -8.08 3.77 23.38
N ALA A 207 -7.61 2.89 24.27
CA ALA A 207 -6.80 3.28 25.41
C ALA A 207 -5.36 3.61 24.98
N GLU A 208 -4.78 2.77 24.14
CA GLU A 208 -3.40 2.85 23.65
C GLU A 208 -3.36 2.67 22.12
N PRO A 209 -3.51 3.75 21.34
CA PRO A 209 -3.55 3.67 19.88
C PRO A 209 -2.30 3.05 19.25
N GLY A 210 -1.13 3.20 19.89
CA GLY A 210 0.15 2.66 19.46
C GLY A 210 0.47 1.27 20.00
N ASN A 211 -0.50 0.53 20.55
CA ASN A 211 -0.23 -0.79 21.09
C ASN A 211 0.00 -1.81 19.96
N VAL A 212 1.26 -2.13 19.71
CA VAL A 212 1.72 -3.05 18.65
C VAL A 212 1.07 -4.42 18.76
N GLN A 213 0.95 -4.96 19.98
CA GLN A 213 0.34 -6.27 20.22
C GLN A 213 -1.17 -6.28 19.93
N ALA A 214 -1.84 -5.14 20.13
CA ALA A 214 -3.25 -4.98 19.80
C ALA A 214 -3.47 -4.88 18.30
N LEU A 215 -2.62 -4.12 17.60
CA LEU A 215 -2.64 -4.01 16.13
C LEU A 215 -2.40 -5.37 15.47
N CYS A 216 -1.35 -6.09 15.87
CA CYS A 216 -1.08 -7.44 15.36
C CYS A 216 -2.25 -8.38 15.65
N GLY A 217 -2.75 -8.41 16.89
CA GLY A 217 -3.86 -9.27 17.28
C GLY A 217 -5.15 -8.98 16.49
N ARG A 218 -5.46 -7.70 16.26
CA ARG A 218 -6.61 -7.28 15.46
C ARG A 218 -6.45 -7.66 13.99
N ALA A 219 -5.26 -7.48 13.42
CA ALA A 219 -4.96 -7.90 12.06
C ALA A 219 -5.20 -9.40 11.85
N LEU A 220 -4.83 -10.26 12.80
CA LEU A 220 -5.10 -11.70 12.71
C LEU A 220 -6.58 -12.02 12.72
N VAL A 221 -7.36 -11.29 13.51
CA VAL A 221 -8.82 -11.45 13.53
C VAL A 221 -9.43 -10.97 12.20
N TYR A 222 -8.93 -9.87 11.63
CA TYR A 222 -9.32 -9.40 10.30
C TYR A 222 -9.03 -10.44 9.21
N LEU A 223 -7.84 -11.06 9.21
CA LEU A 223 -7.54 -12.16 8.28
C LEU A 223 -8.52 -13.32 8.45
N ALA A 224 -8.84 -13.68 9.69
CA ALA A 224 -9.82 -14.73 9.95
C ALA A 224 -11.24 -14.35 9.50
N LEU A 225 -11.54 -13.06 9.37
CA LEU A 225 -12.81 -12.53 8.83
C LEU A 225 -12.78 -12.32 7.31
N GLY A 226 -11.64 -12.56 6.64
CA GLY A 226 -11.45 -12.30 5.21
C GLY A 226 -11.21 -10.82 4.86
N GLN A 227 -11.00 -9.97 5.87
CA GLN A 227 -10.73 -8.54 5.74
C GLN A 227 -9.23 -8.29 5.57
N GLN A 228 -8.70 -8.66 4.39
CA GLN A 228 -7.25 -8.65 4.14
C GLN A 228 -6.64 -7.26 4.11
N LYS A 229 -7.36 -6.26 3.60
CA LYS A 229 -6.85 -4.88 3.49
C LYS A 229 -6.64 -4.28 4.88
N GLU A 230 -7.68 -4.38 5.71
CA GLU A 230 -7.66 -3.90 7.09
C GLU A 230 -6.60 -4.61 7.94
N ALA A 231 -6.36 -5.89 7.69
CA ALA A 231 -5.28 -6.64 8.33
C ALA A 231 -3.89 -6.10 7.94
N VAL A 232 -3.66 -5.86 6.65
CA VAL A 232 -2.40 -5.32 6.14
C VAL A 232 -2.14 -3.92 6.69
N ASP A 233 -3.17 -3.06 6.73
CA ASP A 233 -3.08 -1.70 7.26
C ASP A 233 -2.69 -1.68 8.75
N ASP A 234 -3.28 -2.57 9.56
CA ASP A 234 -2.92 -2.73 10.97
C ASP A 234 -1.48 -3.23 11.14
N ILE A 235 -1.04 -4.18 10.31
CA ILE A 235 0.34 -4.68 10.34
C ILE A 235 1.33 -3.60 9.92
N ILE A 236 1.04 -2.80 8.89
CA ILE A 236 1.88 -1.67 8.49
C ILE A 236 2.01 -0.68 9.63
N SER A 237 0.89 -0.32 10.27
CA SER A 237 0.89 0.57 11.43
C SER A 237 1.72 0.00 12.58
N ALA A 238 1.65 -1.31 12.83
CA ALA A 238 2.43 -1.98 13.84
C ALA A 238 3.94 -2.00 13.50
N LEU A 239 4.29 -2.22 12.23
CA LEU A 239 5.67 -2.23 11.74
C LEU A 239 6.33 -0.86 11.84
N LYS A 240 5.59 0.23 11.61
CA LYS A 240 6.09 1.59 11.82
C LYS A 240 6.49 1.84 13.29
N LEU A 241 5.84 1.18 14.24
CA LEU A 241 6.03 1.39 15.67
C LEU A 241 7.14 0.50 16.26
N ASP A 242 7.08 -0.82 16.02
CA ASP A 242 8.10 -1.76 16.50
C ASP A 242 8.21 -3.01 15.61
N PRO A 243 9.10 -2.99 14.60
CA PRO A 243 9.36 -4.17 13.78
C PRO A 243 9.87 -5.38 14.57
N GLY A 244 10.57 -5.15 15.69
CA GLY A 244 11.20 -6.20 16.49
C GLY A 244 10.18 -7.09 17.19
N THR A 245 9.02 -6.54 17.52
CA THR A 245 7.88 -7.30 18.06
C THR A 245 7.02 -7.94 16.96
N VAL A 246 6.80 -7.23 15.85
CA VAL A 246 5.89 -7.69 14.79
C VAL A 246 6.47 -8.87 13.99
N VAL A 247 7.75 -8.85 13.65
CA VAL A 247 8.38 -9.90 12.82
C VAL A 247 8.28 -11.28 13.50
N PRO A 248 8.61 -11.46 14.79
CA PRO A 248 8.38 -12.72 15.50
C PRO A 248 6.91 -13.15 15.55
N GLU A 249 5.99 -12.21 15.77
CA GLU A 249 4.55 -12.48 15.79
C GLU A 249 4.08 -13.02 14.43
N ILE A 250 4.46 -12.39 13.31
CA ILE A 250 4.15 -12.89 11.97
C ILE A 250 4.79 -14.27 11.72
N ARG A 251 6.05 -14.47 12.12
CA ARG A 251 6.74 -15.77 11.96
C ARG A 251 6.09 -16.89 12.78
N SER A 252 5.37 -16.56 13.86
CA SER A 252 4.64 -17.55 14.67
C SER A 252 3.32 -18.02 14.04
N LEU A 253 2.84 -17.32 13.01
CA LEU A 253 1.58 -17.64 12.35
C LEU A 253 1.66 -18.89 11.49
N LYS A 254 0.49 -19.39 11.08
CA LYS A 254 0.41 -20.46 10.08
C LYS A 254 0.95 -19.98 8.72
N PRO A 255 1.57 -20.87 7.91
CA PRO A 255 2.14 -20.50 6.62
C PRO A 255 1.16 -19.77 5.70
N GLU A 256 -0.13 -20.15 5.69
CA GLU A 256 -1.12 -19.51 4.83
C GLU A 256 -1.32 -18.04 5.22
N ALA A 257 -1.41 -17.76 6.52
CA ALA A 257 -1.55 -16.39 7.03
C ALA A 257 -0.27 -15.57 6.79
N GLN A 258 0.91 -16.19 6.91
CA GLN A 258 2.18 -15.53 6.59
C GLN A 258 2.20 -15.07 5.14
N VAL A 259 1.87 -15.96 4.19
CA VAL A 259 1.84 -15.64 2.76
C VAL A 259 0.86 -14.51 2.46
N PHE A 260 -0.34 -14.50 3.07
CA PHE A 260 -1.29 -13.41 2.87
C PHE A 260 -0.74 -12.06 3.36
N ILE A 261 -0.15 -12.04 4.55
CA ILE A 261 0.43 -10.80 5.10
C ILE A 261 1.61 -10.35 4.23
N THR A 262 2.57 -11.22 3.94
CA THR A 262 3.77 -10.83 3.18
C THR A 262 3.42 -10.37 1.77
N GLN A 263 2.48 -11.04 1.09
CA GLN A 263 1.98 -10.63 -0.22
C GLN A 263 1.28 -9.26 -0.13
N GLY A 264 0.44 -9.04 0.88
CA GLY A 264 -0.25 -7.76 1.06
C GLY A 264 0.69 -6.60 1.37
N LEU A 265 1.72 -6.83 2.19
CA LEU A 265 2.77 -5.84 2.46
C LEU A 265 3.57 -5.53 1.19
N TYR A 266 3.91 -6.55 0.41
CA TYR A 266 4.61 -6.37 -0.87
C TYR A 266 3.80 -5.55 -1.87
N THR A 267 2.52 -5.88 -2.07
CA THR A 267 1.67 -5.14 -3.00
C THR A 267 1.46 -3.70 -2.54
N HIS A 268 1.33 -3.47 -1.24
CA HIS A 268 1.27 -2.12 -0.67
C HIS A 268 2.54 -1.32 -0.96
N CYS A 269 3.72 -1.90 -0.70
CA CYS A 269 5.00 -1.23 -0.96
C CYS A 269 5.19 -0.91 -2.44
N ARG A 270 4.87 -1.87 -3.33
CA ARG A 270 4.93 -1.65 -4.79
C ARG A 270 3.98 -0.55 -5.25
N ALA A 271 2.75 -0.53 -4.74
CA ALA A 271 1.77 0.51 -5.08
C ALA A 271 2.22 1.90 -4.63
N LEU A 272 2.80 2.02 -3.43
CA LEU A 272 3.35 3.29 -2.95
C LEU A 272 4.57 3.73 -3.78
N LEU A 273 5.46 2.82 -4.14
CA LEU A 273 6.61 3.13 -5.00
C LEU A 273 6.21 3.57 -6.41
N SER A 274 5.07 3.10 -6.93
CA SER A 274 4.58 3.51 -8.26
C SER A 274 3.77 4.81 -8.26
N GLN A 275 3.20 5.26 -7.14
CA GLN A 275 2.41 6.50 -7.04
C GLN A 275 3.12 7.78 -7.56
N PRO A 276 4.42 7.99 -7.30
CA PRO A 276 5.16 9.12 -7.85
C PRO A 276 5.20 9.15 -9.38
N LEU A 277 5.11 7.99 -10.05
CA LEU A 277 5.05 7.91 -11.52
C LEU A 277 3.75 8.52 -12.06
N ASP A 278 2.64 8.28 -11.35
CA ASP A 278 1.30 8.70 -11.79
C ASP A 278 1.00 10.17 -11.44
N THR A 279 1.61 10.68 -10.36
CA THR A 279 1.23 11.98 -9.77
C THR A 279 2.36 13.01 -9.73
N GLY A 280 3.62 12.60 -9.93
CA GLY A 280 4.80 13.46 -9.83
C GLY A 280 5.12 13.96 -8.41
N ALA A 281 4.44 13.44 -7.39
CA ALA A 281 4.64 13.84 -5.99
C ALA A 281 5.78 13.04 -5.34
N LEU A 282 6.65 13.74 -4.59
CA LEU A 282 7.65 13.08 -3.73
C LEU A 282 6.95 12.31 -2.60
N LEU A 283 7.47 11.13 -2.27
CA LEU A 283 7.05 10.36 -1.10
C LEU A 283 7.25 11.20 0.16
N SER A 284 6.27 11.19 1.07
CA SER A 284 6.42 11.87 2.35
C SER A 284 7.45 11.17 3.24
N ASP A 285 8.09 11.90 4.16
CA ASP A 285 9.05 11.30 5.11
C ASP A 285 8.41 10.18 5.96
N GLU A 286 7.12 10.29 6.29
CA GLU A 286 6.39 9.24 7.01
C GLU A 286 6.11 8.00 6.15
N ASP A 287 5.91 8.17 4.85
CA ASP A 287 5.72 7.07 3.91
C ASP A 287 7.03 6.34 3.62
N THR A 288 8.14 7.07 3.50
CA THR A 288 9.48 6.46 3.30
C THR A 288 9.92 5.63 4.50
N GLN A 289 9.72 6.13 5.73
CA GLN A 289 9.99 5.37 6.95
C GLN A 289 9.09 4.13 7.05
N GLY A 290 7.82 4.28 6.68
CA GLY A 290 6.88 3.17 6.56
C GLY A 290 7.39 2.09 5.62
N LEU A 291 7.71 2.48 4.38
CA LEU A 291 8.21 1.59 3.33
C LEU A 291 9.46 0.83 3.79
N LEU A 292 10.45 1.53 4.34
CA LEU A 292 11.67 0.91 4.88
C LEU A 292 11.35 -0.12 5.96
N ALA A 293 10.53 0.24 6.95
CA ALA A 293 10.17 -0.68 8.04
C ALA A 293 9.49 -1.96 7.50
N THR A 294 8.57 -1.82 6.55
CA THR A 294 7.92 -2.97 5.90
C THR A 294 8.88 -3.81 5.05
N ALA A 295 9.72 -3.19 4.22
CA ALA A 295 10.63 -3.90 3.33
C ALA A 295 11.69 -4.66 4.14
N GLU A 296 12.25 -4.05 5.19
CA GLU A 296 13.15 -4.73 6.11
C GLU A 296 12.48 -5.88 6.84
N ALA A 297 11.23 -5.71 7.27
CA ALA A 297 10.48 -6.77 7.93
C ALA A 297 10.25 -7.97 7.00
N LEU A 298 9.94 -7.75 5.72
CA LEU A 298 9.81 -8.81 4.71
C LEU A 298 11.11 -9.61 4.56
N VAL A 299 12.26 -8.93 4.46
CA VAL A 299 13.58 -9.59 4.40
C VAL A 299 13.89 -10.35 5.69
N LYS A 300 13.54 -9.81 6.86
CA LYS A 300 13.72 -10.49 8.15
C LYS A 300 12.79 -11.71 8.30
N LEU A 301 11.62 -11.71 7.67
CA LEU A 301 10.69 -12.84 7.69
C LEU A 301 11.23 -14.02 6.88
N ASP A 302 11.70 -13.78 5.66
CA ASP A 302 12.32 -14.79 4.81
C ASP A 302 13.51 -14.21 4.03
N ALA A 303 14.72 -14.45 4.54
CA ALA A 303 15.93 -13.92 3.93
C ALA A 303 16.33 -14.60 2.60
N GLN A 304 15.70 -15.73 2.25
CA GLN A 304 16.04 -16.49 1.04
C GLN A 304 15.25 -16.05 -0.18
N GLN A 305 14.21 -15.24 -0.01
CA GLN A 305 13.38 -14.77 -1.13
C GLN A 305 14.06 -13.60 -1.86
N PRO A 306 14.43 -13.75 -3.13
CA PRO A 306 15.09 -12.67 -3.88
C PRO A 306 14.18 -11.45 -4.05
N GLY A 307 12.86 -11.66 -4.17
CA GLY A 307 11.87 -10.59 -4.33
C GLY A 307 11.84 -9.59 -3.17
N TRP A 308 12.10 -10.02 -1.93
CA TRP A 308 12.15 -9.11 -0.78
C TRP A 308 13.40 -8.23 -0.78
N HIS A 309 14.55 -8.78 -1.19
CA HIS A 309 15.77 -8.00 -1.34
C HIS A 309 15.67 -7.02 -2.51
N ILE A 310 15.01 -7.40 -3.61
CA ILE A 310 14.71 -6.51 -4.74
C ILE A 310 13.84 -5.35 -4.27
N LEU A 311 12.74 -5.62 -3.56
CA LEU A 311 11.87 -4.56 -3.02
C LEU A 311 12.63 -3.63 -2.07
N LEU A 312 13.42 -4.18 -1.14
CA LEU A 312 14.22 -3.36 -0.22
C LEU A 312 15.26 -2.52 -0.97
N THR A 313 15.87 -3.05 -2.03
CA THR A 313 16.77 -2.31 -2.91
C THR A 313 16.03 -1.12 -3.55
N ASP A 314 14.84 -1.34 -4.09
CA ASP A 314 14.01 -0.28 -4.68
C ASP A 314 13.66 0.82 -3.67
N VAL A 315 13.28 0.44 -2.44
CA VAL A 315 13.00 1.41 -1.36
C VAL A 315 14.26 2.17 -0.96
N LEU A 316 15.40 1.50 -0.78
CA LEU A 316 16.67 2.15 -0.40
C LEU A 316 17.15 3.10 -1.49
N MET A 317 16.98 2.75 -2.77
CA MET A 317 17.29 3.64 -3.89
C MET A 317 16.40 4.88 -3.90
N ALA A 318 15.11 4.73 -3.63
CA ALA A 318 14.16 5.86 -3.52
C ALA A 318 14.49 6.80 -2.34
N VAL A 319 15.03 6.26 -1.24
CA VAL A 319 15.47 7.04 -0.07
C VAL A 319 16.86 7.67 -0.28
N GLY A 320 17.68 7.14 -1.20
CA GLY A 320 19.03 7.62 -1.50
C GLY A 320 20.16 6.83 -0.83
N SER A 321 19.86 5.71 -0.17
CA SER A 321 20.83 4.84 0.51
C SER A 321 21.45 3.79 -0.45
N TYR A 322 22.26 4.24 -1.41
CA TYR A 322 22.75 3.38 -2.50
C TYR A 322 23.73 2.27 -2.09
N GLU A 323 24.57 2.51 -1.07
CA GLU A 323 25.53 1.49 -0.60
C GLU A 323 24.82 0.29 0.05
N GLU A 324 23.81 0.55 0.89
CA GLU A 324 22.99 -0.49 1.50
C GLU A 324 22.16 -1.23 0.46
N ALA A 325 21.63 -0.51 -0.53
CA ALA A 325 20.92 -1.10 -1.67
C ALA A 325 21.83 -2.10 -2.41
N GLY A 326 23.09 -1.73 -2.67
CA GLY A 326 24.07 -2.62 -3.29
C GLY A 326 24.38 -3.87 -2.48
N ALA A 327 24.48 -3.76 -1.14
CA ALA A 327 24.72 -4.90 -0.26
C ALA A 327 23.54 -5.90 -0.26
N HIS A 328 22.30 -5.41 -0.34
CA HIS A 328 21.12 -6.28 -0.46
C HIS A 328 21.01 -6.91 -1.85
N LEU A 329 21.31 -6.16 -2.89
CA LEU A 329 21.30 -6.67 -4.26
C LEU A 329 22.32 -7.80 -4.46
N GLN A 330 23.53 -7.68 -3.89
CA GLN A 330 24.54 -8.75 -3.93
C GLN A 330 24.05 -10.08 -3.37
N LYS A 331 23.14 -10.07 -2.38
CA LYS A 331 22.55 -11.30 -1.82
C LYS A 331 21.65 -12.02 -2.81
N THR A 332 21.11 -11.31 -3.82
CA THR A 332 20.28 -11.90 -4.89
C THR A 332 21.10 -12.39 -6.08
N LEU A 333 22.22 -11.73 -6.36
CA LEU A 333 23.10 -12.06 -7.50
C LEU A 333 23.88 -13.37 -7.33
N GLY A 334 23.92 -13.93 -6.11
CA GLY A 334 24.62 -15.19 -5.80
C GLY A 334 23.88 -16.47 -6.22
N SER A 335 22.59 -16.42 -6.53
CA SER A 335 21.82 -17.57 -7.03
C SER A 335 21.73 -17.52 -8.56
N ALA A 336 22.49 -18.36 -9.24
CA ALA A 336 22.38 -18.49 -10.70
C ALA A 336 21.08 -19.22 -11.11
N PRO A 337 20.37 -18.80 -12.18
CA PRO A 337 20.68 -17.67 -13.08
C PRO A 337 20.31 -16.30 -12.50
N LEU A 338 21.09 -15.27 -12.86
CA LEU A 338 20.84 -13.88 -12.49
C LEU A 338 19.45 -13.45 -12.97
N SER A 339 18.60 -12.99 -12.06
CA SER A 339 17.34 -12.35 -12.45
C SER A 339 17.66 -11.03 -13.17
N GLU A 340 17.11 -10.83 -14.36
CA GLU A 340 17.28 -9.58 -15.12
C GLU A 340 16.76 -8.36 -14.34
N GLU A 341 15.76 -8.56 -13.47
CA GLU A 341 15.29 -7.54 -12.53
C GLU A 341 16.42 -7.08 -11.59
N ALA A 342 17.21 -8.02 -11.07
CA ALA A 342 18.32 -7.72 -10.17
C ALA A 342 19.48 -7.08 -10.95
N GLN A 343 19.74 -7.53 -12.18
CA GLN A 343 20.76 -6.93 -13.03
C GLN A 343 20.41 -5.49 -13.40
N ALA A 344 19.16 -5.19 -13.73
CA ALA A 344 18.72 -3.82 -14.02
C ALA A 344 18.97 -2.86 -12.85
N ARG A 345 18.73 -3.32 -11.61
CA ARG A 345 18.99 -2.55 -10.38
C ARG A 345 20.48 -2.36 -10.13
N LEU A 346 21.32 -3.31 -10.54
CA LEU A 346 22.78 -3.13 -10.53
C LEU A 346 23.19 -2.03 -11.50
N GLY A 347 22.59 -2.02 -12.69
CA GLY A 347 22.78 -0.94 -13.66
C GLY A 347 22.37 0.43 -13.10
N LEU A 348 21.30 0.48 -12.30
CA LEU A 348 20.89 1.70 -11.63
C LEU A 348 21.91 2.19 -10.58
N LEU A 349 22.54 1.27 -9.84
CA LEU A 349 23.63 1.61 -8.93
C LEU A 349 24.90 2.06 -9.68
N HIS A 350 25.19 1.49 -10.85
CA HIS A 350 26.31 1.92 -11.69
C HIS A 350 26.15 3.36 -12.18
N ILE A 351 24.95 3.76 -12.65
CA ILE A 351 24.72 5.14 -13.08
C ILE A 351 24.81 6.13 -11.90
N LYS A 352 24.33 5.75 -10.71
CA LYS A 352 24.51 6.56 -9.47
C LYS A 352 25.97 6.72 -9.07
N LYS A 353 26.84 5.76 -9.43
CA LYS A 353 28.30 5.86 -9.28
C LYS A 353 29.00 6.63 -10.41
N GLY A 354 28.26 7.04 -11.43
CA GLY A 354 28.78 7.75 -12.60
C GLY A 354 29.26 6.84 -13.75
N ASP A 355 29.06 5.53 -13.67
CA ASP A 355 29.44 4.57 -14.71
C ASP A 355 28.24 4.29 -15.65
N ALA A 356 27.98 5.24 -16.56
CA ALA A 356 26.95 5.09 -17.58
C ALA A 356 27.20 3.91 -18.55
N PRO A 357 28.44 3.60 -18.97
CA PRO A 357 28.71 2.44 -19.83
C PRO A 357 28.32 1.10 -19.22
N ALA A 358 28.64 0.85 -17.94
CA ALA A 358 28.24 -0.37 -17.25
C ALA A 358 26.72 -0.40 -17.04
N ALA A 359 26.13 0.72 -16.61
CA ALA A 359 24.70 0.85 -16.39
C ALA A 359 23.87 0.49 -17.62
N MET A 360 24.27 0.99 -18.78
CA MET A 360 23.64 0.70 -20.06
C MET A 360 23.62 -0.79 -20.39
N GLN A 361 24.72 -1.52 -20.15
CA GLN A 361 24.80 -2.96 -20.43
C GLN A 361 23.85 -3.74 -19.53
N ASP A 362 23.79 -3.39 -18.26
CA ASP A 362 22.95 -4.07 -17.27
C ASP A 362 21.45 -3.80 -17.47
N LEU A 363 21.09 -2.60 -17.96
CA LEU A 363 19.69 -2.22 -18.20
C LEU A 363 19.13 -2.71 -19.54
N GLN A 364 19.98 -3.04 -20.52
CA GLN A 364 19.53 -3.43 -21.87
C GLN A 364 18.61 -4.65 -21.85
N GLY A 365 18.88 -5.64 -20.99
CA GLY A 365 18.12 -6.89 -20.94
C GLY A 365 16.65 -6.70 -20.55
N LEU A 366 16.35 -5.68 -19.74
CA LEU A 366 15.01 -5.43 -19.22
C LEU A 366 14.09 -4.75 -20.25
N VAL A 367 14.65 -4.01 -21.21
CA VAL A 367 13.92 -3.15 -22.16
C VAL A 367 12.80 -3.89 -22.89
N GLU A 368 13.07 -5.08 -23.42
CA GLU A 368 12.10 -5.82 -24.24
C GLU A 368 11.20 -6.75 -23.41
N LYS A 369 11.55 -7.04 -22.15
CA LYS A 369 10.80 -7.98 -21.30
C LYS A 369 9.81 -7.30 -20.37
N ASP A 370 10.25 -6.25 -19.69
CA ASP A 370 9.41 -5.47 -18.78
C ASP A 370 9.70 -3.96 -18.92
N PRO A 371 9.09 -3.30 -19.92
CA PRO A 371 9.24 -1.86 -20.09
C PRO A 371 8.63 -1.06 -18.94
N GLY A 372 7.70 -1.65 -18.17
CA GLY A 372 7.07 -1.01 -17.01
C GLY A 372 8.05 -0.88 -15.85
N ASP A 373 8.74 -1.97 -15.50
CA ASP A 373 9.78 -1.93 -14.45
C ASP A 373 10.95 -1.03 -14.87
N LEU A 374 11.36 -1.05 -16.14
CA LEU A 374 12.40 -0.14 -16.63
C LEU A 374 11.97 1.33 -16.52
N SER A 375 10.73 1.66 -16.85
CA SER A 375 10.20 3.02 -16.69
C SER A 375 10.27 3.48 -15.23
N PHE A 376 9.82 2.62 -14.30
CA PHE A 376 9.94 2.90 -12.86
C PHE A 376 11.39 3.18 -12.45
N LEU A 377 12.33 2.33 -12.87
CA LEU A 377 13.75 2.50 -12.58
C LEU A 377 14.29 3.84 -13.14
N LEU A 378 14.00 4.16 -14.40
CA LEU A 378 14.44 5.42 -15.01
C LEU A 378 13.90 6.66 -14.28
N HIS A 379 12.71 6.58 -13.69
CA HIS A 379 12.15 7.68 -12.90
C HIS A 379 12.87 7.94 -11.57
N LEU A 380 13.60 6.95 -11.03
CA LEU A 380 14.46 7.13 -9.85
C LEU A 380 15.75 7.90 -10.17
N LEU A 381 16.02 8.13 -11.46
CA LEU A 381 17.19 8.85 -11.93
C LEU A 381 16.90 10.34 -12.14
N GLU A 382 17.88 11.17 -11.78
CA GLU A 382 17.86 12.59 -12.08
C GLU A 382 17.91 12.82 -13.59
N ALA A 383 17.49 14.01 -14.05
CA ALA A 383 17.50 14.34 -15.46
C ALA A 383 18.92 14.26 -16.08
N SER A 384 19.94 14.65 -15.32
CA SER A 384 21.36 14.58 -15.72
C SER A 384 21.85 13.14 -15.91
N GLU A 385 21.49 12.25 -14.98
CA GLU A 385 21.82 10.82 -15.00
C GLU A 385 21.13 10.12 -16.16
N ARG A 386 19.84 10.42 -16.38
CA ARG A 386 19.09 9.94 -17.54
C ARG A 386 19.69 10.37 -18.86
N GLN A 387 20.12 11.63 -18.95
CA GLN A 387 20.78 12.14 -20.15
C GLN A 387 22.12 11.45 -20.40
N SER A 388 22.92 11.23 -19.36
CA SER A 388 24.18 10.48 -19.43
C SER A 388 23.97 9.05 -19.92
N LEU A 389 22.97 8.35 -19.36
CA LEU A 389 22.59 7.00 -19.76
C LEU A 389 22.11 6.96 -21.23
N ALA A 390 21.24 7.90 -21.62
CA ALA A 390 20.74 7.99 -22.99
C ALA A 390 21.87 8.22 -24.00
N GLN A 391 22.84 9.07 -23.66
CA GLN A 391 23.99 9.35 -24.51
C GLN A 391 24.90 8.12 -24.66
N ALA A 392 25.19 7.40 -23.56
CA ALA A 392 25.96 6.16 -23.62
C ALA A 392 25.27 5.10 -24.48
N ALA A 393 23.95 4.92 -24.28
CA ALA A 393 23.11 4.01 -25.06
C ALA A 393 23.10 4.36 -26.55
N ALA A 394 22.93 5.64 -26.89
CA ALA A 394 22.94 6.09 -28.28
C ALA A 394 24.30 5.92 -28.96
N GLN A 395 25.40 6.19 -28.25
CA GLN A 395 26.75 5.95 -28.77
C GLN A 395 26.98 4.47 -29.08
N LYS A 396 26.61 3.58 -28.14
CA LYS A 396 26.76 2.14 -28.34
C LYS A 396 25.87 1.63 -29.48
N ALA A 397 24.63 2.09 -29.55
CA ALA A 397 23.72 1.78 -30.65
C ALA A 397 24.30 2.20 -32.01
N GLY A 398 24.82 3.43 -32.13
CA GLY A 398 25.46 3.91 -33.35
C GLY A 398 26.63 3.04 -33.78
N THR A 399 27.52 2.69 -32.86
CA THR A 399 28.67 1.81 -33.17
C THR A 399 28.25 0.43 -33.67
N LEU A 400 27.14 -0.11 -33.18
CA LEU A 400 26.63 -1.43 -33.61
C LEU A 400 25.91 -1.34 -34.96
N LEU A 401 25.18 -0.25 -35.22
CA LEU A 401 24.55 0.00 -36.51
C LEU A 401 25.60 0.19 -37.62
N ASP A 402 26.64 0.99 -37.36
CA ASP A 402 27.75 1.19 -38.30
C ASP A 402 28.50 -0.12 -38.60
N ALA A 403 28.56 -1.02 -37.61
CA ALA A 403 29.15 -2.36 -37.75
C ALA A 403 28.20 -3.39 -38.40
N GLY A 404 26.93 -3.04 -38.66
CA GLY A 404 25.95 -3.91 -39.31
C GLY A 404 25.29 -4.94 -38.39
N PHE A 405 25.17 -4.65 -37.09
CA PHE A 405 24.52 -5.52 -36.10
C PHE A 405 23.22 -4.90 -35.53
N PRO A 406 22.15 -4.76 -36.33
CA PRO A 406 20.93 -4.08 -35.90
C PRO A 406 20.18 -4.83 -34.77
N GLU A 407 20.26 -6.17 -34.73
CA GLU A 407 19.62 -6.96 -33.66
C GLU A 407 20.18 -6.63 -32.27
N GLN A 408 21.51 -6.45 -32.18
CA GLN A 408 22.17 -6.09 -30.93
C GLN A 408 21.98 -4.60 -30.59
N ALA A 409 21.87 -3.75 -31.62
CA ALA A 409 21.67 -2.32 -31.47
C ALA A 409 20.27 -1.97 -30.93
N LEU A 410 19.24 -2.76 -31.27
CA LEU A 410 17.85 -2.46 -30.92
C LEU A 410 17.63 -2.20 -29.43
N GLY A 411 18.18 -3.04 -28.55
CA GLY A 411 18.03 -2.87 -27.10
C GLY A 411 18.63 -1.54 -26.60
N PHE A 412 19.78 -1.13 -27.14
CA PHE A 412 20.40 0.15 -26.81
C PHE A 412 19.63 1.34 -27.41
N CYS A 413 19.12 1.20 -28.64
CA CYS A 413 18.23 2.21 -29.24
C CYS A 413 16.99 2.44 -28.37
N SER A 414 16.34 1.36 -27.94
CA SER A 414 15.16 1.42 -27.08
C SER A 414 15.47 2.03 -25.71
N LEU A 415 16.60 1.67 -25.09
CA LEU A 415 17.05 2.26 -23.83
C LEU A 415 17.31 3.77 -23.97
N ALA A 416 17.95 4.21 -25.06
CA ALA A 416 18.21 5.63 -25.32
C ALA A 416 16.92 6.44 -25.46
N VAL A 417 15.91 5.90 -26.16
CA VAL A 417 14.59 6.55 -26.30
C VAL A 417 13.90 6.67 -24.93
N LEU A 418 13.86 5.58 -24.16
CA LEU A 418 13.19 5.57 -22.85
C LEU A 418 13.87 6.49 -21.84
N ALA A 419 15.21 6.50 -21.78
CA ALA A 419 15.96 7.35 -20.85
C ALA A 419 15.85 8.85 -21.18
N SER A 420 15.80 9.20 -22.46
CA SER A 420 15.76 10.61 -22.91
C SER A 420 14.36 11.26 -22.88
N GLY A 421 13.29 10.47 -22.76
CA GLY A 421 11.92 10.99 -22.82
C GLY A 421 11.51 11.42 -24.23
N ASP A 422 11.70 10.54 -25.21
CA ASP A 422 11.35 10.73 -26.63
C ASP A 422 12.12 11.85 -27.35
N SER A 423 13.45 11.88 -27.23
CA SER A 423 14.26 12.70 -28.12
C SER A 423 14.06 12.30 -29.58
N ASP A 424 13.76 13.27 -30.44
CA ASP A 424 13.55 13.05 -31.89
C ASP A 424 14.73 12.32 -32.53
N GLN A 425 15.96 12.64 -32.11
CA GLN A 425 17.16 11.99 -32.64
C GLN A 425 17.20 10.50 -32.28
N HIS A 426 16.85 10.14 -31.03
CA HIS A 426 16.87 8.75 -30.60
C HIS A 426 15.73 7.94 -31.24
N LEU A 427 14.55 8.54 -31.40
CA LEU A 427 13.42 7.95 -32.13
C LEU A 427 13.80 7.66 -33.59
N ARG A 428 14.45 8.60 -34.28
CA ARG A 428 14.95 8.37 -35.66
C ARG A 428 15.94 7.22 -35.73
N THR A 429 16.91 7.14 -34.79
CA THR A 429 17.88 6.04 -34.77
C THR A 429 17.22 4.68 -34.53
N ARG A 430 16.22 4.61 -33.64
CA ARG A 430 15.48 3.37 -33.39
C ARG A 430 14.61 2.98 -34.58
N ALA A 431 13.94 3.94 -35.22
CA ALA A 431 13.15 3.71 -36.43
C ALA A 431 14.01 3.16 -37.57
N ALA A 432 15.22 3.71 -37.78
CA ALA A 432 16.16 3.19 -38.78
C ALA A 432 16.61 1.75 -38.46
N CYS A 433 16.93 1.47 -37.19
CA CYS A 433 17.28 0.12 -36.73
C CYS A 433 16.14 -0.88 -36.97
N LEU A 434 14.91 -0.53 -36.60
CA LEU A 434 13.72 -1.35 -36.80
C LEU A 434 13.39 -1.57 -38.28
N ALA A 435 13.66 -0.58 -39.14
CA ALA A 435 13.47 -0.70 -40.58
C ALA A 435 14.42 -1.75 -41.20
N GLU A 436 15.69 -1.78 -40.77
CA GLU A 436 16.66 -2.80 -41.19
C GLU A 436 16.27 -4.20 -40.67
N LEU A 437 15.64 -4.29 -39.49
CA LEU A 437 15.06 -5.52 -38.94
C LEU A 437 13.70 -5.91 -39.53
N GLN A 438 13.17 -5.13 -40.48
CA GLN A 438 11.86 -5.33 -41.10
C GLN A 438 10.65 -5.22 -40.16
N GLU A 439 10.82 -4.62 -38.98
CA GLU A 439 9.73 -4.32 -38.04
C GLU A 439 9.07 -2.97 -38.38
N PHE A 440 8.56 -2.86 -39.63
CA PHE A 440 8.08 -1.61 -40.21
C PHE A 440 6.98 -0.91 -39.40
N GLY A 441 6.10 -1.67 -38.74
CA GLY A 441 5.01 -1.11 -37.92
C GLY A 441 5.48 -0.45 -36.62
N ARG A 442 6.59 -0.90 -36.01
CA ARG A 442 7.19 -0.19 -34.86
C ARG A 442 7.98 1.02 -35.34
N ALA A 443 8.75 0.87 -36.42
CA ALA A 443 9.51 1.96 -37.02
C ALA A 443 8.60 3.14 -37.41
N LEU A 444 7.43 2.85 -37.99
CA LEU A 444 6.46 3.86 -38.38
C LEU A 444 5.90 4.61 -37.18
N ARG A 445 5.59 3.93 -36.07
CA ARG A 445 5.10 4.57 -34.84
C ARG A 445 6.11 5.54 -34.24
N ASP A 446 7.39 5.17 -34.23
CA ASP A 446 8.46 6.07 -33.75
C ASP A 446 8.56 7.32 -34.62
N LEU A 447 8.48 7.14 -35.93
CA LEU A 447 8.60 8.24 -36.89
C LEU A 447 7.37 9.15 -36.91
N ASP A 448 6.17 8.59 -36.75
CA ASP A 448 4.94 9.36 -36.58
C ASP A 448 4.99 10.23 -35.32
N CYS A 449 5.58 9.73 -34.23
CA CYS A 449 5.79 10.51 -33.00
C CYS A 449 6.68 11.73 -33.25
N VAL A 450 7.79 11.55 -33.99
CA VAL A 450 8.68 12.65 -34.39
C VAL A 450 7.95 13.68 -35.27
N LEU A 451 7.21 13.21 -36.28
CA LEU A 451 6.50 14.09 -37.22
C LEU A 451 5.35 14.87 -36.57
N GLN A 452 4.69 14.30 -35.55
CA GLN A 452 3.65 15.00 -34.80
C GLN A 452 4.23 16.11 -33.89
N LYS A 453 5.39 15.88 -33.27
CA LYS A 453 6.06 16.86 -32.40
C LYS A 453 6.76 17.97 -33.19
N GLY A 454 7.34 17.63 -34.34
CA GLY A 454 8.20 18.51 -35.14
C GLY A 454 7.50 19.65 -35.89
N ALA A 455 6.19 19.84 -35.79
CA ALA A 455 5.43 20.82 -36.60
C ALA A 455 5.80 22.31 -36.36
N GLY A 456 6.66 22.64 -35.38
CA GLY A 456 7.02 24.02 -35.03
C GLY A 456 8.50 24.42 -35.10
N ASP A 457 9.47 23.51 -34.85
CA ASP A 457 10.86 23.88 -34.53
C ASP A 457 11.97 23.16 -35.34
N SER A 458 11.67 22.14 -36.16
CA SER A 458 12.70 21.37 -36.88
C SER A 458 13.05 21.94 -38.26
N ASP A 459 14.32 21.78 -38.67
CA ASP A 459 14.81 22.20 -39.98
C ASP A 459 13.99 21.50 -41.09
N PRO A 460 13.43 22.23 -42.07
CA PRO A 460 12.67 21.63 -43.18
C PRO A 460 13.43 20.53 -43.92
N SER A 461 14.77 20.56 -43.90
CA SER A 461 15.61 19.48 -44.45
C SER A 461 15.40 18.14 -43.72
N THR A 462 15.48 18.15 -42.40
CA THR A 462 15.29 16.98 -41.54
C THR A 462 13.87 16.45 -41.61
N GLN A 463 12.87 17.33 -41.64
CA GLN A 463 11.47 16.94 -41.81
C GLN A 463 11.24 16.25 -43.17
N ALA A 464 11.86 16.74 -44.24
CA ALA A 464 11.74 16.10 -45.54
C ALA A 464 12.33 14.68 -45.56
N GLU A 465 13.46 14.46 -44.87
CA GLU A 465 14.05 13.13 -44.71
C GLU A 465 13.17 12.20 -43.86
N ASP A 466 12.55 12.73 -42.80
CA ASP A 466 11.59 12.00 -41.96
C ASP A 466 10.38 11.56 -42.81
N PHE A 467 9.78 12.45 -43.61
CA PHE A 467 8.69 12.09 -44.54
C PHE A 467 9.13 11.10 -45.63
N CYS A 468 10.35 11.22 -46.17
CA CYS A 468 10.89 10.22 -47.09
C CYS A 468 11.00 8.84 -46.42
N SER A 469 11.45 8.80 -45.16
CA SER A 469 11.55 7.55 -44.38
C SER A 469 10.16 6.97 -44.09
N GLN A 470 9.18 7.81 -43.76
CA GLN A 470 7.80 7.41 -43.52
C GLN A 470 7.19 6.78 -44.77
N GLY A 471 7.37 7.43 -45.92
CA GLY A 471 6.87 6.90 -47.19
C GLY A 471 7.50 5.56 -47.56
N ARG A 472 8.79 5.35 -47.28
CA ARG A 472 9.45 4.04 -47.47
C ARG A 472 8.84 2.95 -46.58
N LEU A 473 8.64 3.25 -45.30
CA LEU A 473 8.03 2.31 -44.34
C LEU A 473 6.59 1.94 -44.74
N LEU A 474 5.81 2.93 -45.18
CA LEU A 474 4.43 2.72 -45.65
C LEU A 474 4.38 1.86 -46.91
N LEU A 475 5.31 2.04 -47.85
CA LEU A 475 5.44 1.15 -49.01
C LEU A 475 5.75 -0.28 -48.59
N SER A 476 6.67 -0.48 -47.64
CA SER A 476 6.99 -1.81 -47.12
C SER A 476 5.81 -2.49 -46.43
N LEU A 477 4.87 -1.72 -45.88
CA LEU A 477 3.61 -2.19 -45.30
C LEU A 477 2.48 -2.37 -46.33
N GLY A 478 2.68 -1.96 -47.59
CA GLY A 478 1.69 -2.02 -48.66
C GLY A 478 0.69 -0.84 -48.69
N ASP A 479 0.88 0.20 -47.87
CA ASP A 479 0.06 1.41 -47.92
C ASP A 479 0.62 2.41 -48.94
N GLU A 480 0.30 2.17 -50.21
CA GLU A 480 0.68 3.06 -51.31
C GLU A 480 0.07 4.46 -51.20
N ALA A 481 -1.11 4.60 -50.58
CA ALA A 481 -1.79 5.88 -50.48
C ALA A 481 -1.12 6.78 -49.43
N GLY A 482 -0.81 6.22 -48.26
CA GLY A 482 -0.03 6.91 -47.23
C GLY A 482 1.37 7.25 -47.72
N ALA A 483 2.03 6.31 -48.41
CA ALA A 483 3.36 6.54 -48.96
C ALA A 483 3.40 7.69 -49.97
N ALA A 484 2.43 7.75 -50.89
CA ALA A 484 2.32 8.84 -51.85
C ALA A 484 2.12 10.20 -51.16
N GLY A 485 1.31 10.24 -50.10
CA GLY A 485 1.12 11.44 -49.28
C GLY A 485 2.44 11.91 -48.63
N ALA A 486 3.15 11.00 -47.98
CA ALA A 486 4.44 11.29 -47.34
C ALA A 486 5.50 11.78 -48.34
N PHE A 487 5.64 11.14 -49.51
CA PHE A 487 6.57 11.59 -50.55
C PHE A 487 6.21 12.95 -51.12
N THR A 488 4.93 13.22 -51.34
CA THR A 488 4.45 14.52 -51.81
C THR A 488 4.83 15.60 -50.79
N ARG A 489 4.63 15.34 -49.50
CA ARG A 489 4.99 16.28 -48.44
C ARG A 489 6.50 16.53 -48.33
N ALA A 490 7.31 15.49 -48.47
CA ALA A 490 8.77 15.63 -48.49
C ALA A 490 9.25 16.53 -49.64
N LEU A 491 8.67 16.37 -50.84
CA LEU A 491 9.00 17.15 -52.03
C LEU A 491 8.55 18.62 -51.91
N GLU A 492 7.44 18.89 -51.22
CA GLU A 492 6.99 20.26 -50.92
C GLU A 492 7.92 20.99 -49.96
N LEU A 493 8.47 20.28 -48.96
CA LEU A 493 9.33 20.87 -47.92
C LEU A 493 10.76 21.12 -48.41
N ALA A 494 11.41 20.11 -48.99
CA ALA A 494 12.80 20.22 -49.46
C ALA A 494 13.01 19.35 -50.73
N PRO A 495 12.69 19.88 -51.92
CA PRO A 495 12.65 19.09 -53.15
C PRO A 495 14.00 18.48 -53.53
N THR A 496 15.12 19.20 -53.34
CA THR A 496 16.44 18.69 -53.72
C THR A 496 16.89 17.49 -52.89
N LEU A 497 16.69 17.56 -51.56
CA LEU A 497 17.01 16.48 -50.62
C LEU A 497 16.05 15.30 -50.74
N ALA A 498 14.76 15.57 -50.86
CA ALA A 498 13.77 14.53 -51.08
C ALA A 498 14.06 13.76 -52.38
N LEU A 499 14.43 14.47 -53.46
CA LEU A 499 14.82 13.82 -54.72
C LEU A 499 16.08 12.97 -54.61
N SER A 500 17.11 13.38 -53.85
CA SER A 500 18.28 12.52 -53.63
C SER A 500 17.92 11.28 -52.83
N SER A 501 17.15 11.43 -51.75
CA SER A 501 16.72 10.30 -50.91
C SER A 501 15.86 9.30 -51.68
N LEU A 502 14.87 9.77 -52.44
CA LEU A 502 13.94 8.94 -53.22
C LEU A 502 14.63 8.24 -54.41
N ARG A 503 15.70 8.83 -54.94
CA ARG A 503 16.52 8.20 -56.00
C ARG A 503 17.31 7.00 -55.49
N GLU A 504 17.78 7.05 -54.26
CA GLU A 504 18.52 5.95 -53.63
C GLU A 504 17.58 4.83 -53.19
N ARG A 505 16.52 5.17 -52.45
CA ARG A 505 15.49 4.22 -51.98
C ARG A 505 14.13 4.95 -51.91
N PRO A 506 13.06 4.45 -52.57
CA PRO A 506 12.93 3.16 -53.25
C PRO A 506 13.41 3.18 -54.72
N GLY A 507 13.76 4.33 -55.28
CA GLY A 507 14.17 4.52 -56.67
C GLY A 507 13.17 5.35 -57.47
N ARG A 508 13.62 5.89 -58.61
CA ARG A 508 12.80 6.82 -59.44
C ARG A 508 11.50 6.20 -59.95
N ALA A 509 11.59 5.02 -60.57
CA ALA A 509 10.46 4.32 -61.17
C ALA A 509 9.38 3.91 -60.14
N PRO A 510 9.70 3.22 -59.01
CA PRO A 510 8.69 2.84 -58.04
C PRO A 510 8.04 4.06 -57.38
N THR A 511 8.81 5.12 -57.08
CA THR A 511 8.26 6.36 -56.52
C THR A 511 7.26 7.03 -57.50
N ALA A 512 7.62 7.13 -58.79
CA ALA A 512 6.75 7.71 -59.80
C ALA A 512 5.47 6.89 -60.04
N GLN A 513 5.56 5.55 -59.97
CA GLN A 513 4.39 4.66 -60.08
C GLN A 513 3.41 4.85 -58.92
N VAL A 514 3.90 4.90 -57.68
CA VAL A 514 3.09 5.11 -56.48
C VAL A 514 2.35 6.45 -56.55
N LEU A 515 3.06 7.52 -56.93
CA LEU A 515 2.46 8.86 -57.11
C LEU A 515 1.44 8.89 -58.25
N GLN A 516 1.67 8.15 -59.33
CA GLN A 516 0.69 8.02 -60.42
C GLN A 516 -0.59 7.31 -59.95
N HIS A 517 -0.45 6.18 -59.26
CA HIS A 517 -1.60 5.41 -58.78
C HIS A 517 -2.42 6.22 -57.76
N HIS A 518 -1.75 6.88 -56.83
CA HIS A 518 -2.41 7.78 -55.87
C HIS A 518 -3.13 8.94 -56.56
N GLY A 519 -2.48 9.59 -57.54
CA GLY A 519 -3.10 10.67 -58.30
C GLY A 519 -4.31 10.21 -59.12
N GLN A 520 -4.30 8.99 -59.67
CA GLN A 520 -5.46 8.39 -60.35
C GLN A 520 -6.62 8.16 -59.37
N ARG A 521 -6.35 7.56 -58.21
CA ARG A 521 -7.37 7.33 -57.17
C ARG A 521 -7.97 8.63 -56.64
N CYS A 522 -7.16 9.66 -56.45
CA CYS A 522 -7.64 10.99 -56.04
C CYS A 522 -8.54 11.62 -57.11
N LEU A 523 -8.20 11.45 -58.39
CA LEU A 523 -9.02 11.94 -59.50
C LEU A 523 -10.38 11.22 -59.55
N GLU A 524 -10.39 9.89 -59.40
CA GLU A 524 -11.63 9.10 -59.31
C GLU A 524 -12.50 9.51 -58.12
N ALA A 525 -11.87 9.86 -57.00
CA ALA A 525 -12.53 10.38 -55.80
C ALA A 525 -12.89 11.89 -55.88
N GLN A 526 -12.74 12.54 -57.05
CA GLN A 526 -13.01 13.97 -57.28
C GLN A 526 -12.16 14.95 -56.44
N ARG A 527 -11.02 14.50 -55.88
CA ARG A 527 -10.05 15.31 -55.14
C ARG A 527 -9.02 15.92 -56.10
N HIS A 528 -9.46 16.84 -56.94
CA HIS A 528 -8.66 17.36 -58.06
C HIS A 528 -7.35 18.07 -57.64
N ALA A 529 -7.35 18.78 -56.51
CA ALA A 529 -6.16 19.47 -56.01
C ALA A 529 -5.06 18.48 -55.61
N GLU A 530 -5.41 17.41 -54.90
CA GLU A 530 -4.47 16.38 -54.47
C GLU A 530 -4.00 15.49 -55.62
N ALA A 531 -4.89 15.21 -56.57
CA ALA A 531 -4.49 14.54 -57.81
C ALA A 531 -3.47 15.37 -58.60
N TRP A 532 -3.62 16.70 -58.60
CA TRP A 532 -2.70 17.63 -59.25
C TRP A 532 -1.33 17.63 -58.57
N THR A 533 -1.28 17.78 -57.24
CA THR A 533 -0.02 17.79 -56.49
C THR A 533 0.72 16.47 -56.62
N ALA A 534 0.03 15.32 -56.52
CA ALA A 534 0.64 14.01 -56.71
C ALA A 534 1.23 13.85 -58.13
N ALA A 535 0.53 14.33 -59.16
CA ALA A 535 1.03 14.29 -60.54
C ALA A 535 2.23 15.22 -60.77
N GLU A 536 2.26 16.40 -60.13
CA GLU A 536 3.41 17.31 -60.17
C GLU A 536 4.62 16.76 -59.44
N SER A 537 4.43 16.29 -58.21
CA SER A 537 5.47 15.63 -57.42
C SER A 537 6.05 14.41 -58.13
N GLY A 538 5.20 13.60 -58.78
CA GLY A 538 5.66 12.46 -59.59
C GLY A 538 6.54 12.88 -60.76
N LEU A 539 6.21 13.98 -61.45
CA LEU A 539 7.00 14.49 -62.57
C LEU A 539 8.30 15.18 -62.13
N LEU A 540 8.37 15.67 -60.88
CA LEU A 540 9.63 16.12 -60.29
C LEU A 540 10.60 14.95 -60.08
N VAL A 541 10.08 13.77 -59.71
CA VAL A 541 10.88 12.55 -59.50
C VAL A 541 11.31 11.92 -60.82
N ASP A 542 10.39 11.78 -61.77
CA ASP A 542 10.65 11.26 -63.13
C ASP A 542 9.98 12.12 -64.21
N PRO A 543 10.72 13.07 -64.79
CA PRO A 543 10.21 13.96 -65.84
C PRO A 543 9.74 13.24 -67.11
N GLU A 544 10.21 12.00 -67.37
CA GLU A 544 9.88 11.26 -68.59
C GLU A 544 8.72 10.27 -68.43
N HIS A 545 8.12 10.21 -67.23
CA HIS A 545 7.05 9.26 -66.95
C HIS A 545 5.76 9.54 -67.75
N SER A 546 5.53 8.76 -68.81
CA SER A 546 4.41 8.95 -69.75
C SER A 546 3.02 8.87 -69.11
N GLY A 547 2.86 8.06 -68.05
CA GLY A 547 1.59 7.93 -67.32
C GLY A 547 1.23 9.17 -66.50
N LEU A 548 2.23 9.83 -65.90
CA LEU A 548 2.04 11.04 -65.11
C LEU A 548 1.75 12.25 -66.02
N LYS A 549 2.44 12.35 -67.18
CA LYS A 549 2.13 13.36 -68.22
C LYS A 549 0.67 13.26 -68.69
N ARG A 550 0.17 12.03 -68.91
CA ARG A 550 -1.24 11.77 -69.28
C ARG A 550 -2.21 12.12 -68.16
N LEU A 551 -1.90 11.75 -66.92
CA LEU A 551 -2.72 12.05 -65.76
C LEU A 551 -2.87 13.57 -65.56
N LYS A 552 -1.76 14.32 -65.60
CA LYS A 552 -1.76 15.79 -65.49
C LYS A 552 -2.62 16.46 -66.57
N ALA A 553 -2.55 15.97 -67.81
CA ALA A 553 -3.40 16.47 -68.90
C ALA A 553 -4.89 16.18 -68.69
N ARG A 554 -5.23 15.01 -68.13
CA ARG A 554 -6.61 14.63 -67.80
C ARG A 554 -7.20 15.50 -66.69
N ILE A 555 -6.44 15.73 -65.62
CA ILE A 555 -6.86 16.59 -64.50
C ILE A 555 -7.18 18.02 -65.01
N ARG A 556 -6.35 18.59 -65.91
CA ARG A 556 -6.64 19.91 -66.51
C ARG A 556 -7.96 19.94 -67.26
N ARG A 557 -8.26 18.90 -68.05
CA ARG A 557 -9.51 18.82 -68.83
C ARG A 557 -10.72 18.78 -67.92
N GLU A 558 -10.70 17.92 -66.91
CA GLU A 558 -11.81 17.75 -65.95
C GLU A 558 -11.99 18.98 -65.05
N ALA A 559 -10.90 19.64 -64.64
CA ALA A 559 -10.97 20.91 -63.90
C ALA A 559 -11.51 22.07 -64.75
N SER A 560 -11.17 22.10 -66.04
CA SER A 560 -11.66 23.12 -66.99
C SER A 560 -13.10 22.90 -67.46
N SER A 561 -13.63 21.67 -67.36
CA SER A 561 -14.93 21.31 -67.92
C SER A 561 -16.11 21.42 -66.95
N GLY A 562 -15.89 21.62 -65.63
CA GLY A 562 -16.95 21.90 -64.65
C GLY A 562 -18.12 20.90 -64.62
N CYS A 563 -17.97 19.72 -65.22
CA CYS A 563 -19.06 18.78 -65.45
C CYS A 563 -18.92 17.57 -64.54
N ARG A 564 -19.76 17.54 -63.50
CA ARG A 564 -20.11 16.31 -62.77
C ARG A 564 -20.75 15.35 -63.77
N LEU A 565 -20.06 14.27 -64.10
CA LEU A 565 -20.67 13.12 -64.75
C LEU A 565 -21.01 12.11 -63.65
N HIS A 566 -22.33 11.90 -63.48
CA HIS A 566 -22.96 10.94 -62.58
C HIS A 566 -22.69 9.49 -62.97
#